data_AF-A0A832QVX7-F1
#
_entry.id   AF-A0A832QVX7-F1
#
_cell.length_a   1.000
_cell.length_b   1.000
_cell.length_c   1.000
_cell.angle_alpha   90.00
_cell.angle_beta   90.00
_cell.angle_gamma   90.00
#
_symmetry.space_group_name_H-M   'P 1'
#
loop_
_entity.id
_entity.type
_entity.pdbx_description
1 polymer ?
#
loop_
_entity_poly.entity_id
_entity_poly.type
_entity_poly.pdbx_seq_one_letter_code
_entity_poly.pdbx_strand_id
1 'polypeptide(L)' 'MVLTPTGLRFQGRLLPCAVGRGGVVADKREGDGATPAGVHRVVGLLYRPDRLPRPAPWARPILPGDLWCDDS' A
#
# COMPACT_ATOMS: atom_id res chain seq x y z
N MET A 1 0.15 -1.53 -12.78
CA MET A 1 1.21 -1.93 -11.84
C MET A 1 1.15 -3.43 -11.68
N VAL A 2 2.29 -4.13 -11.63
CA VAL A 2 2.34 -5.61 -11.54
C VAL A 2 3.37 -6.03 -10.51
N LEU A 3 2.98 -6.83 -9.52
CA LEU A 3 3.91 -7.45 -8.56
C LEU A 3 4.63 -8.61 -9.23
N THR A 4 5.94 -8.73 -9.00
CA THR A 4 6.81 -9.78 -9.54
C THR A 4 7.65 -10.39 -8.41
N PRO A 5 8.31 -11.54 -8.61
CA PRO A 5 9.17 -12.13 -7.59
C PRO A 5 10.31 -11.22 -7.11
N THR A 6 10.72 -10.24 -7.92
CA THR A 6 11.88 -9.36 -7.64
C THR A 6 11.49 -7.92 -7.31
N GLY A 7 10.19 -7.58 -7.30
CA GLY A 7 9.72 -6.23 -7.00
C GLY A 7 8.43 -5.83 -7.70
N LEU A 8 8.09 -4.55 -7.62
CA LEU A 8 6.89 -3.97 -8.19
C LEU A 8 7.19 -3.24 -9.50
N ARG A 9 6.62 -3.71 -10.61
CA ARG A 9 6.81 -3.09 -11.92
C ARG A 9 5.76 -2.01 -12.19
N PHE A 10 6.22 -0.79 -12.42
CA PHE A 10 5.37 0.37 -12.73
C PHE A 10 6.14 1.42 -13.54
N GLN A 11 5.52 1.94 -14.61
CA GLN A 11 6.10 2.97 -15.50
C GLN A 11 7.56 2.66 -15.93
N GLY A 12 7.81 1.44 -16.40
CA GLY A 12 9.15 1.02 -16.87
C GLY A 12 10.20 0.83 -15.76
N ARG A 13 9.83 1.00 -14.49
CA ARG A 13 10.72 0.83 -13.33
C ARG A 13 10.36 -0.42 -12.53
N LEU A 14 11.36 -1.03 -11.93
CA LEU A 14 11.20 -2.04 -10.89
C LEU A 14 11.48 -1.36 -9.54
N LEU A 15 10.45 -1.26 -8.71
CA LEU A 15 10.50 -0.61 -7.40
C LEU A 15 10.66 -1.69 -6.30
N PRO A 16 11.51 -1.47 -5.29
CA PRO A 16 11.52 -2.31 -4.10
C PRO A 16 10.14 -2.32 -3.44
N CYS A 17 9.72 -3.48 -2.95
CA CYS A 17 8.46 -3.62 -2.23
C CYS A 17 8.56 -4.74 -1.19
N ALA A 18 7.77 -4.62 -0.13
CA ALA A 18 7.53 -5.72 0.80
C ALA A 18 6.32 -6.54 0.33
N VAL A 19 6.44 -7.86 0.45
CA VAL A 19 5.32 -8.80 0.32
C VAL A 19 5.07 -9.39 1.70
N GLY A 20 3.81 -9.64 2.02
CA GLY A 20 3.46 -10.27 3.29
C GLY A 20 4.21 -11.60 3.47
N ARG A 21 4.62 -11.90 4.71
CA ARG A 21 5.36 -13.14 5.04
C ARG A 21 4.62 -14.42 4.62
N GLY A 22 3.29 -14.36 4.52
CA GLY A 22 2.43 -15.44 4.04
C GLY A 22 2.42 -15.60 2.50
N GLY A 23 3.22 -14.80 1.78
CA GLY A 23 3.28 -14.82 0.33
C GLY A 23 2.08 -14.13 -0.33
N VAL A 24 1.84 -14.46 -1.60
CA VAL A 24 0.71 -13.95 -2.38
C VAL A 24 -0.35 -15.04 -2.47
N VAL A 25 -1.55 -14.78 -1.94
CA VAL A 25 -2.62 -15.79 -1.80
C VAL A 25 -3.94 -15.30 -2.37
N ALA A 26 -4.75 -16.19 -2.94
CA ALA A 26 -6.08 -15.84 -3.44
C ALA A 26 -7.11 -15.71 -2.32
N ASP A 27 -6.98 -16.50 -1.24
CA ASP A 27 -7.92 -16.63 -0.14
C ASP A 27 -7.43 -15.94 1.15
N LYS A 28 -7.04 -14.67 1.01
CA LYS A 28 -6.53 -13.83 2.11
C LYS A 28 -7.51 -13.75 3.28
N ARG A 29 -7.01 -13.95 4.50
CA ARG A 29 -7.75 -13.82 5.77
C ARG A 29 -7.07 -12.88 6.75
N GLU A 30 -7.83 -12.17 7.57
CA GLU A 30 -7.24 -11.32 8.61
C GLU A 30 -6.24 -12.11 9.49
N GLY A 31 -5.07 -11.51 9.77
CA GLY A 31 -4.02 -12.11 10.59
C GLY A 31 -3.05 -13.08 9.89
N ASP A 32 -3.33 -13.56 8.66
CA ASP A 32 -2.45 -14.52 7.97
C ASP A 32 -1.10 -13.94 7.48
N GLY A 33 -0.97 -12.61 7.47
CA GLY A 33 0.22 -11.91 6.98
C GLY A 33 0.51 -12.08 5.49
N ALA A 34 -0.48 -12.44 4.65
CA ALA A 34 -0.31 -12.59 3.21
C ALA A 34 -0.69 -11.32 2.42
N THR A 35 -0.26 -11.25 1.16
CA THR A 35 -0.69 -10.23 0.18
C THR A 35 -1.79 -10.83 -0.71
N PRO A 36 -2.97 -10.21 -0.86
CA PRO A 36 -4.05 -10.76 -1.67
C PRO A 36 -3.72 -10.71 -3.17
N ALA A 37 -3.82 -11.86 -3.85
CA ALA A 37 -3.73 -11.97 -5.29
C ALA A 37 -4.93 -11.31 -5.97
N GLY A 38 -4.72 -10.70 -7.14
CA GLY A 38 -5.81 -10.17 -7.96
C GLY A 38 -5.53 -8.79 -8.56
N VAL A 39 -6.52 -8.28 -9.28
CA VAL A 39 -6.50 -6.91 -9.83
C VAL A 39 -7.25 -6.01 -8.87
N HIS A 40 -6.50 -5.20 -8.12
CA HIS A 40 -7.05 -4.27 -7.14
C HIS A 40 -7.06 -2.85 -7.69
N ARG A 41 -8.05 -2.06 -7.28
CA ARG A 41 -8.16 -0.63 -7.63
C ARG A 41 -7.70 0.23 -6.45
N VAL A 42 -6.91 1.26 -6.74
CA VAL A 42 -6.65 2.33 -5.77
C VAL A 42 -7.91 3.17 -5.64
N VAL A 43 -8.56 3.10 -4.48
CA VAL A 43 -9.84 3.78 -4.20
C VAL A 43 -9.70 5.09 -3.43
N GLY A 44 -8.53 5.35 -2.85
CA GLY A 44 -8.27 6.54 -2.05
C GLY A 44 -6.77 6.77 -1.84
N LEU A 45 -6.45 7.98 -1.39
CA LEU A 45 -5.11 8.40 -1.05
C LEU A 45 -5.20 9.21 0.23
N LEU A 46 -4.59 8.67 1.27
CA LEU A 46 -4.42 9.35 2.54
C LEU A 46 -2.97 9.84 2.62
N TYR A 47 -2.74 11.01 3.23
CA TYR A 47 -1.39 11.55 3.40
C TYR A 47 -1.20 12.18 4.78
N ARG A 48 0.05 12.23 5.24
CA ARG A 48 0.44 12.88 6.49
C ARG A 48 0.85 14.32 6.24
N PRO A 49 0.01 15.32 6.61
CA PRO A 49 0.30 16.73 6.31
C PRO A 49 1.50 17.28 7.09
N ASP A 50 1.87 16.63 8.19
CA ASP A 50 3.06 16.94 8.98
C ASP A 50 4.36 16.42 8.35
N ARG A 51 4.28 15.46 7.40
CA ARG A 51 5.46 14.87 6.73
C ARG A 51 5.62 15.31 5.27
N LEU A 52 4.51 15.57 4.56
CA LEU A 52 4.56 15.99 3.16
C LEU A 52 3.45 16.98 2.78
N PRO A 53 3.71 17.87 1.80
CA PRO A 53 2.65 18.62 1.14
C PRO A 53 1.61 17.70 0.50
N ARG A 54 0.40 18.24 0.27
CA ARG A 54 -0.69 17.47 -0.37
C ARG A 54 -0.23 16.95 -1.75
N PRO A 55 -0.12 15.63 -1.96
CA PRO A 55 0.48 15.07 -3.17
C PRO A 55 -0.46 15.10 -4.39
N ALA A 56 -1.77 15.18 -4.16
CA ALA A 56 -2.77 15.28 -5.22
C ALA A 56 -4.04 16.00 -4.71
N PRO A 57 -4.81 16.69 -5.58
CA PRO A 57 -6.04 17.41 -5.20
C PRO A 57 -7.15 16.55 -4.59
N TRP A 58 -7.09 15.23 -4.71
CA TRP A 58 -8.06 14.29 -4.16
C TRP A 58 -7.55 13.55 -2.91
N ALA A 59 -6.29 13.75 -2.53
CA ALA A 59 -5.72 13.17 -1.31
C ALA A 59 -6.38 13.78 -0.07
N ARG A 60 -6.64 12.96 0.97
CA ARG A 60 -7.21 13.39 2.25
C ARG A 60 -6.17 13.28 3.37
N PRO A 61 -6.09 14.24 4.30
CA PRO A 61 -5.14 14.14 5.41
C PRO A 61 -5.53 13.00 6.36
N ILE A 62 -4.53 12.29 6.89
CA ILE A 62 -4.67 11.43 8.08
C ILE A 62 -4.65 12.36 9.31
N LEU A 63 -5.60 12.18 10.22
CA LEU A 63 -5.74 12.94 11.46
C LEU A 63 -5.42 12.07 12.68
N PRO A 64 -5.06 12.65 13.84
CA PRO A 64 -4.75 11.87 15.05
C PRO A 64 -5.84 10.89 15.49
N GLY A 65 -7.11 11.15 15.16
CA GLY A 65 -8.25 10.28 15.49
C GLY A 65 -8.46 9.10 14.55
N ASP A 66 -7.74 9.01 13.43
CA ASP A 66 -7.93 7.93 12.44
C ASP A 66 -7.29 6.60 12.88
N LEU A 67 -6.66 6.58 14.05
CA LEU A 67 -6.03 5.40 14.68
C LEU A 67 -5.04 4.66 13.76
N TRP A 68 -4.40 5.42 12.87
CA TRP A 68 -3.40 4.89 11.96
C TRP A 68 -2.16 4.43 12.74
N CYS A 69 -1.74 3.18 12.53
CA CYS A 69 -0.47 2.70 13.06
C CYS A 69 0.65 3.24 12.18
N ASP A 70 1.31 4.29 12.64
CA ASP A 70 2.58 4.70 12.06
C ASP A 70 3.69 3.91 12.72
N ASP A 71 4.53 3.27 11.89
CA ASP A 71 5.84 2.81 12.33
C ASP A 71 6.68 4.06 12.64
N SER A 72 7.20 4.13 13.86
CA SER A 72 8.04 5.22 14.38
C SER A 72 9.46 5.16 13.85
#